data_AF-A0A8C9AKV5-F1
#
_entry.id   AF-A0A8C9AKV5-F1
#
_cell.length_a   1.000
_cell.length_b   1.000
_cell.length_c   1.000
_cell.angle_alpha   90.00
_cell.angle_beta   90.00
_cell.angle_gamma   90.00
#
_symmetry.space_group_name_H-M   'P 1'
#
loop_
_entity.id
_entity.type
_entity.pdbx_description
1 polymer ?
#
loop_
_entity_poly.entity_id
_entity_poly.type
_entity_poly.pdbx_seq_one_letter_code
_entity_poly.pdbx_strand_id
1 'polypeptide(L)'
;MTVLAPAWSPATPLLLLLLLSPGLRGTQHCSFQHSPISSNFAVTIRKLSDYLLLDYPVTVASNLQEEELCGALWRLVLAQRWMEQLKTVAGSQMQGLLEAVNTEIVFVTSCAFQPLPSCLRFVQTNISCLLQDTSQQLVALKPWITRRNFSPCLELRCQADPSTLPPPQSPGAWGATALPAPQPPLLLLLLLLLLLPVALVLPAAACCLCWRRTRRRMPCPGEQVPPTSSHQDVLLVEP
;
A
#
# COMPACT_ATOMS: atom_id res chain seq x y z
N MET A 1 -14.73 31.71 -41.51
CA MET A 1 -15.03 31.26 -40.14
C MET A 1 -14.67 29.79 -40.04
N THR A 2 -13.48 29.48 -39.52
CA THR A 2 -13.02 28.10 -39.30
C THR A 2 -13.51 27.65 -37.92
N VAL A 3 -14.46 26.71 -37.91
CA VAL A 3 -14.96 26.06 -36.70
C VAL A 3 -13.89 25.07 -36.23
N LEU A 4 -13.29 25.33 -35.07
CA LEU A 4 -12.43 24.37 -34.39
C LEU A 4 -13.32 23.33 -33.70
N ALA A 5 -13.30 22.10 -34.20
CA ALA A 5 -13.89 20.96 -33.51
C ALA A 5 -12.99 20.55 -32.33
N PRO A 6 -13.56 20.17 -31.17
CA PRO A 6 -12.76 19.72 -30.04
C PRO A 6 -12.20 18.31 -30.35
N ALA A 7 -10.88 18.19 -30.37
CA ALA A 7 -10.18 16.92 -30.47
C ALA A 7 -10.33 16.17 -29.13
N TRP A 8 -11.36 15.34 -28.99
CA TRP A 8 -11.48 14.42 -27.87
C TRP A 8 -10.49 13.28 -28.08
N SER A 9 -9.39 13.33 -27.35
CA SER A 9 -8.35 12.30 -27.39
C SER A 9 -8.84 11.03 -26.67
N PRO A 10 -8.86 9.85 -27.30
CA PRO A 10 -9.25 8.59 -26.67
C PRO A 10 -8.21 8.02 -25.68
N ALA A 11 -7.19 8.81 -25.31
CA ALA A 11 -6.06 8.38 -24.47
C ALA A 11 -6.32 8.53 -22.96
N THR A 12 -7.33 9.29 -22.54
CA THR A 12 -7.64 9.54 -21.13
C THR A 12 -8.13 8.32 -20.33
N PRO A 13 -8.98 7.42 -20.86
CA PRO A 13 -9.41 6.25 -20.08
C PRO A 13 -8.29 5.19 -19.93
N LEU A 14 -7.40 5.08 -20.92
CA LEU A 14 -6.25 4.17 -20.86
C LEU A 14 -5.23 4.59 -19.80
N LEU A 15 -4.99 5.90 -19.65
CA LEU A 15 -4.12 6.45 -18.62
C LEU A 15 -4.66 6.19 -17.20
N LEU A 16 -5.97 6.30 -17.01
CA LEU A 16 -6.65 5.93 -15.76
C LEU A 16 -6.56 4.43 -15.47
N LEU A 17 -6.73 3.56 -16.47
CA LEU A 17 -6.57 2.10 -16.33
C LEU A 17 -5.12 1.69 -15.99
N LEU A 18 -4.11 2.39 -16.52
CA LEU A 18 -2.71 2.20 -16.11
C LEU A 18 -2.49 2.57 -14.64
N LEU A 19 -3.07 3.68 -14.16
CA LEU A 19 -2.96 4.09 -12.75
C LEU A 19 -3.67 3.12 -11.78
N LEU A 20 -4.70 2.42 -12.24
CA LEU A 20 -5.43 1.41 -11.45
C LEU A 20 -4.85 -0.01 -11.58
N SER A 21 -3.80 -0.21 -12.38
CA SER A 21 -3.15 -1.52 -12.54
C SER A 21 -2.26 -1.81 -11.31
N PRO A 22 -2.55 -2.83 -10.49
CA PRO A 22 -1.66 -3.23 -9.39
C PRO A 22 -0.28 -3.69 -9.88
N GLY A 23 -0.17 -4.02 -11.17
CA GLY A 23 1.02 -4.55 -11.85
C GLY A 23 2.04 -3.52 -12.33
N LEU A 24 1.83 -2.22 -12.13
CA LEU A 24 2.85 -1.17 -12.37
C LEU A 24 3.64 -0.80 -11.12
N ARG A 25 3.46 -1.52 -10.01
CA ARG A 25 4.52 -1.60 -9.00
C ARG A 25 5.66 -2.38 -9.64
N GLY A 26 6.58 -1.65 -10.27
CA GLY A 26 7.87 -2.20 -10.67
C GLY A 26 8.40 -3.06 -9.53
N THR A 27 9.05 -4.18 -9.88
CA THR A 27 9.67 -5.10 -8.91
C THR A 27 10.30 -4.26 -7.81
N GLN A 28 9.76 -4.35 -6.59
CA GLN A 28 10.19 -3.45 -5.53
C GLN A 28 11.55 -3.96 -5.06
N HIS A 29 12.59 -3.18 -5.35
CA HIS A 29 13.94 -3.53 -5.00
C HIS A 29 14.23 -3.06 -3.58
N CYS A 30 14.78 -3.93 -2.73
CA CYS A 30 15.27 -3.59 -1.41
C CYS A 30 16.74 -4.00 -1.29
N SER A 31 17.64 -3.03 -1.37
CA SER A 31 19.08 -3.22 -1.25
C SER A 31 19.74 -1.91 -0.82
N PHE A 32 20.83 -1.98 -0.06
CA PHE A 32 21.50 -0.80 0.47
C PHE A 32 22.91 -0.69 -0.12
N GLN A 33 23.20 0.39 -0.85
CA GLN A 33 24.55 0.60 -1.39
C GLN A 33 25.57 0.97 -0.31
N HIS A 34 25.13 1.77 0.67
CA HIS A 34 25.91 2.18 1.83
C HIS A 34 25.30 1.56 3.08
N SER A 35 26.11 1.30 4.11
CA SER A 35 25.62 0.74 5.37
C SER A 35 24.70 1.75 6.06
N PRO A 36 23.40 1.46 6.22
CA PRO A 36 22.51 2.34 6.97
C PRO A 36 22.65 2.15 8.48
N ILE A 37 23.33 1.07 8.91
CA ILE A 37 23.52 0.71 10.33
C ILE A 37 24.76 1.43 10.85
N SER A 38 24.56 2.31 11.82
CA SER A 38 25.62 3.08 12.49
C SER A 38 26.61 2.19 13.26
N SER A 39 27.72 2.73 13.74
CA SER A 39 28.63 2.02 14.66
C SER A 39 28.24 2.21 16.13
N ASN A 40 27.38 3.18 16.44
CA ASN A 40 27.03 3.60 17.79
C ASN A 40 25.62 3.18 18.24
N PHE A 41 24.86 2.43 17.43
CA PHE A 41 23.50 1.98 17.78
C PHE A 41 23.40 1.33 19.16
N ALA A 42 24.40 0.53 19.57
CA ALA A 42 24.39 -0.14 20.88
C ALA A 42 24.46 0.87 22.04
N VAL A 43 25.19 1.97 21.87
CA VAL A 43 25.25 3.07 22.84
C VAL A 43 23.92 3.82 22.87
N THR A 44 23.33 4.09 21.70
CA THR A 44 22.01 4.73 21.58
C THR A 44 20.92 3.92 22.29
N ILE A 45 20.87 2.60 22.04
CA ILE A 45 19.92 1.68 22.68
C ILE A 45 20.14 1.61 24.19
N ARG A 46 21.39 1.47 24.65
CA ARG A 46 21.71 1.45 26.09
C ARG A 46 21.25 2.72 26.78
N LYS A 47 21.50 3.88 26.17
CA LYS A 47 21.05 5.17 26.71
C LYS A 47 19.54 5.24 26.86
N LEU A 48 18.75 4.66 25.95
CA LEU A 48 17.31 4.57 26.12
C LEU A 48 16.96 3.64 27.31
N SER A 49 17.61 2.46 27.39
CA SER A 49 17.38 1.51 28.49
C SER A 49 17.61 2.09 29.88
N ASP A 50 18.59 2.98 30.03
CA ASP A 50 18.92 3.64 31.31
C ASP A 50 17.75 4.50 31.87
N TYR A 51 16.77 4.87 31.03
CA TYR A 51 15.63 5.71 31.41
C TYR A 51 14.27 4.97 31.33
N LEU A 52 14.26 3.69 30.94
CA LEU A 52 13.03 2.92 30.76
C LEU A 52 12.67 2.08 31.99
N LEU A 53 11.37 1.91 32.21
CA LEU A 53 10.85 0.79 32.99
C LEU A 53 11.04 -0.48 32.16
N LEU A 54 12.03 -1.29 32.52
CA LEU A 54 12.51 -2.42 31.69
C LEU A 54 11.47 -3.52 31.46
N ASP A 55 10.43 -3.56 32.29
CA ASP A 55 9.27 -4.46 32.25
C ASP A 55 8.06 -3.86 31.52
N TYR A 56 8.19 -2.67 30.92
CA TYR A 56 7.12 -2.08 30.13
C TYR A 56 6.63 -3.06 29.04
N PRO A 57 5.31 -3.32 28.95
CA PRO A 57 4.77 -4.36 28.08
C PRO A 57 4.80 -3.92 26.61
N VAL A 58 5.49 -4.69 25.79
CA VAL A 58 5.51 -4.58 24.33
C VAL A 58 5.18 -5.93 23.70
N THR A 59 5.14 -6.03 22.38
CA THR A 59 4.88 -7.30 21.69
C THR A 59 5.96 -7.65 20.68
N VAL A 60 6.21 -8.94 20.54
CA VAL A 60 7.08 -9.51 19.50
C VAL A 60 6.33 -10.59 18.73
N ALA A 61 6.69 -10.80 17.47
CA ALA A 61 6.08 -11.85 16.67
C ALA A 61 6.56 -13.22 17.15
N SER A 62 5.63 -14.10 17.53
CA SER A 62 5.93 -15.42 18.10
C SER A 62 6.06 -16.51 17.03
N ASN A 63 5.47 -16.32 15.86
CA ASN A 63 5.45 -17.29 14.76
C ASN A 63 6.04 -16.71 13.47
N LEU A 64 6.95 -15.74 13.58
CA LEU A 64 7.68 -15.23 12.42
C LEU A 64 8.56 -16.36 11.85
N GLN A 65 8.53 -16.57 10.54
CA GLN A 65 9.33 -17.62 9.90
C GLN A 65 10.82 -17.39 10.20
N GLU A 66 11.49 -18.44 10.66
CA GLU A 66 12.93 -18.43 10.84
C GLU A 66 13.60 -18.55 9.46
N GLU A 67 14.11 -17.41 8.97
CA GLU A 67 14.83 -17.32 7.70
C GLU A 67 16.14 -16.55 7.90
N GLU A 68 17.24 -17.09 7.40
CA GLU A 68 18.59 -16.52 7.59
C GLU A 68 18.73 -15.13 6.93
N LEU A 69 18.11 -14.93 5.76
CA LEU A 69 18.19 -13.68 5.02
C LEU A 69 17.30 -12.59 5.61
N CYS A 70 16.03 -12.93 5.86
CA CYS A 70 14.99 -11.94 6.13
C CYS A 70 14.66 -11.80 7.62
N GLY A 71 14.98 -12.80 8.45
CA GLY A 71 14.55 -12.85 9.84
C GLY A 71 15.03 -11.68 10.69
N ALA A 72 16.26 -11.22 10.50
CA ALA A 72 16.78 -10.05 11.21
C ALA A 72 16.06 -8.77 10.75
N LEU A 73 15.90 -8.60 9.43
CA LEU A 73 15.26 -7.43 8.85
C LEU A 73 13.78 -7.32 9.24
N TRP A 74 13.03 -8.43 9.23
CA TRP A 74 11.64 -8.47 9.66
C TRP A 74 11.46 -8.09 11.13
N ARG A 75 12.31 -8.60 12.02
CA ARG A 75 12.28 -8.22 13.45
C ARG A 75 12.55 -6.72 13.63
N LEU A 76 13.48 -6.15 12.86
CA LEU A 76 13.74 -4.71 12.88
C LEU A 76 12.55 -3.88 12.35
N VAL A 77 11.84 -4.34 11.32
CA VAL A 77 10.59 -3.69 10.84
C VAL A 77 9.54 -3.64 11.95
N LEU A 78 9.38 -4.74 12.69
CA LEU A 78 8.43 -4.79 13.80
C LEU A 78 8.88 -3.90 14.97
N ALA A 79 10.17 -3.90 15.30
CA ALA A 79 10.74 -3.03 16.33
C ALA A 79 10.59 -1.54 15.97
N GLN A 80 10.76 -1.17 14.71
CA GLN A 80 10.61 0.21 14.23
C GLN A 80 9.17 0.71 14.44
N ARG A 81 8.16 -0.12 14.17
CA ARG A 81 6.76 0.23 14.45
C ARG A 81 6.51 0.44 15.94
N TRP A 82 7.13 -0.37 16.79
CA TRP A 82 7.07 -0.18 18.24
C TRP A 82 7.71 1.14 18.67
N MET A 83 8.87 1.52 18.12
CA MET A 83 9.48 2.82 18.41
C MET A 83 8.53 3.98 18.06
N GLU A 84 7.88 3.92 16.90
CA GLU A 84 6.87 4.93 16.52
C GLU A 84 5.67 4.95 17.47
N GLN A 85 5.15 3.79 17.86
CA GLN A 85 4.03 3.72 18.80
C GLN A 85 4.41 4.29 20.17
N LEU A 86 5.58 3.93 20.71
CA LEU A 86 6.06 4.42 22.00
C LEU A 86 6.26 5.94 22.00
N LYS A 87 6.73 6.52 20.88
CA LYS A 87 6.88 7.97 20.74
C LYS A 87 5.56 8.72 20.95
N THR A 88 4.41 8.13 20.59
CA THR A 88 3.10 8.80 20.71
C THR A 88 2.62 8.93 22.16
N VAL A 89 3.12 8.09 23.06
CA VAL A 89 2.72 8.05 24.48
C VAL A 89 3.81 8.52 25.43
N ALA A 90 4.98 8.86 24.89
CA ALA A 90 6.15 9.29 25.66
C ALA A 90 6.10 10.78 26.01
N GLY A 91 6.62 11.14 27.20
CA GLY A 91 6.94 12.54 27.52
C GLY A 91 8.08 13.07 26.64
N SER A 92 8.23 14.40 26.54
CA SER A 92 9.15 15.07 25.60
C SER A 92 10.60 14.57 25.64
N GLN A 93 11.16 14.37 26.83
CA GLN A 93 12.53 13.85 26.98
C GLN A 93 12.65 12.39 26.54
N MET A 94 11.67 11.56 26.90
CA MET A 94 11.62 10.16 26.51
C MET A 94 11.41 10.00 25.00
N GLN A 95 10.59 10.87 24.39
CA GLN A 95 10.40 10.92 22.94
C GLN A 95 11.72 11.17 22.21
N GLY A 96 12.60 12.04 22.74
CA GLY A 96 13.93 12.26 22.19
C GLY A 96 14.82 11.01 22.22
N LEU A 97 14.77 10.22 23.31
CA LEU A 97 15.51 8.96 23.43
C LEU A 97 14.96 7.88 22.49
N LEU A 98 13.63 7.77 22.39
CA LEU A 98 12.96 6.85 21.47
C LEU A 98 13.23 7.21 20.01
N GLU A 99 13.23 8.50 19.66
CA GLU A 99 13.56 8.96 18.32
C GLU A 99 15.01 8.63 17.97
N ALA A 100 15.95 8.84 18.89
CA ALA A 100 17.34 8.45 18.66
C ALA A 100 17.47 6.96 18.32
N VAL A 101 16.81 6.07 19.07
CA VAL A 101 16.80 4.63 18.74
C VAL A 101 16.05 4.33 17.45
N ASN A 102 14.93 5.01 17.18
CA ASN A 102 14.18 4.88 15.93
C ASN A 102 15.07 5.20 14.72
N THR A 103 15.89 6.25 14.79
CA THR A 103 16.81 6.62 13.69
C THR A 103 17.86 5.54 13.37
N GLU A 104 18.22 4.68 14.34
CA GLU A 104 19.13 3.55 14.11
C GLU A 104 18.50 2.45 13.25
N ILE A 105 17.16 2.35 13.25
CA ILE A 105 16.40 1.30 12.56
C ILE A 105 15.43 1.84 11.50
N VAL A 106 15.31 3.16 11.35
CA VAL A 106 14.36 3.80 10.42
C VAL A 106 14.62 3.43 8.96
N PHE A 107 15.85 3.02 8.62
CA PHE A 107 16.20 2.58 7.28
C PHE A 107 15.32 1.43 6.75
N VAL A 108 14.71 0.62 7.63
CA VAL A 108 13.78 -0.43 7.19
C VAL A 108 12.56 0.13 6.48
N THR A 109 12.22 1.40 6.72
CA THR A 109 11.13 2.11 6.03
C THR A 109 11.48 2.55 4.61
N SER A 110 12.76 2.53 4.22
CA SER A 110 13.15 2.83 2.84
C SER A 110 12.77 1.70 1.87
N CYS A 111 12.41 0.53 2.40
CA CYS A 111 11.89 -0.59 1.64
C CYS A 111 10.37 -0.64 1.78
N ALA A 112 9.68 -0.87 0.66
CA ALA A 112 8.21 -0.89 0.61
C ALA A 112 7.66 -2.25 1.07
N PHE A 113 7.82 -2.53 2.37
CA PHE A 113 7.26 -3.73 2.99
C PHE A 113 5.75 -3.82 2.79
N GLN A 114 5.26 -5.02 2.52
CA GLN A 114 3.83 -5.30 2.48
C GLN A 114 3.21 -5.13 3.88
N PRO A 115 1.88 -4.90 3.95
CA PRO A 115 1.15 -4.97 5.21
C PRO A 115 1.42 -6.29 5.95
N LEU A 116 1.29 -6.28 7.28
CA LEU A 116 1.53 -7.48 8.07
C LEU A 116 0.55 -8.59 7.66
N PRO A 117 1.03 -9.81 7.44
CA PRO A 117 0.16 -10.91 7.07
C PRO A 117 -0.77 -11.24 8.24
N SER A 118 -2.00 -11.68 7.94
CA SER A 118 -3.01 -12.02 8.96
C SER A 118 -2.62 -13.22 9.84
N CYS A 119 -1.69 -14.06 9.38
CA CYS A 119 -1.16 -15.18 10.15
C CYS A 119 -0.24 -14.75 11.31
N LEU A 120 0.28 -13.51 11.30
CA LEU A 120 1.28 -13.09 12.27
C LEU A 120 0.67 -12.99 13.67
N ARG A 121 1.26 -13.73 14.61
CA ARG A 121 0.84 -13.76 16.01
C ARG A 121 1.85 -13.01 16.85
N PHE A 122 1.33 -12.24 17.80
CA PHE A 122 2.11 -11.42 18.70
C PHE A 122 1.94 -11.93 20.12
N VAL A 123 3.05 -11.99 20.84
CA VAL A 123 3.08 -12.31 22.27
C VAL A 123 3.63 -11.10 23.02
N GLN A 124 3.10 -10.87 24.23
CA GLN A 124 3.59 -9.82 25.09
C GLN A 124 4.96 -10.19 25.67
N THR A 125 5.87 -9.23 25.71
CA THR A 125 7.19 -9.33 26.33
C THR A 125 7.58 -7.99 26.94
N ASN A 126 8.71 -7.98 27.64
CA ASN A 126 9.26 -6.78 28.25
C ASN A 126 10.00 -5.93 27.20
N ILE A 127 9.96 -4.60 27.33
CA ILE A 127 10.69 -3.70 26.41
C ILE A 127 12.20 -3.96 26.42
N SER A 128 12.75 -4.40 27.56
CA SER A 128 14.14 -4.84 27.64
C SER A 128 14.48 -5.94 26.64
N CYS A 129 13.60 -6.93 26.47
CA CYS A 129 13.76 -8.00 25.48
C CYS A 129 13.70 -7.44 24.05
N LEU A 130 12.75 -6.55 23.75
CA LEU A 130 12.65 -5.92 22.42
C LEU A 130 13.93 -5.13 22.07
N LEU A 131 14.47 -4.36 23.01
CA LEU A 131 15.68 -3.57 22.80
C LEU A 131 16.93 -4.45 22.65
N GLN A 132 17.04 -5.49 23.48
CA GLN A 132 18.12 -6.47 23.37
C GLN A 132 18.09 -7.17 22.01
N ASP A 133 16.92 -7.67 21.60
CA ASP A 133 16.73 -8.33 20.30
C ASP A 133 17.07 -7.37 19.16
N THR A 134 16.60 -6.11 19.22
CA THR A 134 16.90 -5.08 18.21
C THR A 134 18.41 -4.88 18.06
N SER A 135 19.15 -4.75 19.17
CA SER A 135 20.61 -4.63 19.15
C SER A 135 21.26 -5.87 18.54
N GLN A 136 20.80 -7.07 18.88
CA GLN A 136 21.34 -8.32 18.32
C GLN A 136 21.07 -8.44 16.81
N GLN A 137 19.87 -8.08 16.35
CA GLN A 137 19.54 -8.09 14.92
C GLN A 137 20.39 -7.08 14.14
N LEU A 138 20.66 -5.89 14.70
CA LEU A 138 21.56 -4.92 14.07
C LEU A 138 23.00 -5.45 13.97
N VAL A 139 23.52 -6.09 15.02
CA VAL A 139 24.85 -6.75 14.98
C VAL A 139 24.90 -7.81 13.89
N ALA A 140 23.90 -8.69 13.83
CA ALA A 140 23.84 -9.78 12.86
C ALA A 140 23.70 -9.26 11.42
N LEU A 141 22.91 -8.20 11.21
CA LEU A 141 22.60 -7.67 9.89
C LEU A 141 23.71 -6.76 9.33
N LYS A 142 24.45 -6.06 10.19
CA LYS A 142 25.50 -5.10 9.81
C LYS A 142 26.49 -5.60 8.74
N PRO A 143 27.07 -6.81 8.82
CA PRO A 143 28.00 -7.29 7.78
C PRO A 143 27.34 -7.62 6.44
N TRP A 144 26.01 -7.85 6.41
CA TRP A 144 25.28 -8.33 5.25
C TRP A 144 24.41 -7.28 4.56
N ILE A 145 24.07 -6.19 5.26
CA ILE A 145 23.10 -5.19 4.81
C ILE A 145 23.45 -4.56 3.45
N THR A 146 24.73 -4.46 3.11
CA THR A 146 25.19 -3.94 1.80
C THR A 146 25.55 -5.01 0.77
N ARG A 147 25.55 -6.29 1.17
CA ARG A 147 26.04 -7.41 0.35
C ARG A 147 24.93 -8.29 -0.21
N ARG A 148 23.73 -8.21 0.36
CA ARG A 148 22.59 -9.06 0.01
C ARG A 148 21.45 -8.23 -0.59
N ASN A 149 20.61 -8.90 -1.38
CA ASN A 149 19.37 -8.34 -1.89
C ASN A 149 18.21 -8.78 -0.98
N PHE A 150 17.50 -7.82 -0.41
CA PHE A 150 16.38 -8.03 0.52
C PHE A 150 15.00 -7.86 -0.15
N SER A 151 14.94 -7.76 -1.48
CA SER A 151 13.68 -7.73 -2.23
C SER A 151 12.76 -8.93 -1.92
N PRO A 152 13.27 -10.17 -1.71
CA PRO A 152 12.44 -11.29 -1.27
C PRO A 152 11.83 -11.11 0.14
N CYS A 153 12.42 -10.24 0.96
CA CYS A 153 12.01 -10.01 2.34
C CYS A 153 10.86 -9.00 2.46
N LEU A 154 10.39 -8.40 1.37
CA LEU A 154 9.32 -7.38 1.46
C LEU A 154 8.00 -7.94 1.98
N GLU A 155 7.80 -9.25 1.93
CA GLU A 155 6.65 -9.95 2.49
C GLU A 155 7.08 -10.74 3.72
N LEU A 156 6.55 -10.37 4.90
CA LEU A 156 6.78 -11.12 6.12
C LEU A 156 6.09 -12.49 6.02
N ARG A 157 6.76 -13.53 6.47
CA ARG A 157 6.22 -14.90 6.46
C ARG A 157 6.06 -15.44 7.87
N CYS A 158 5.03 -16.25 8.05
CA CYS A 158 4.78 -16.95 9.30
C CYS A 158 5.30 -18.39 9.19
N GLN A 159 5.78 -18.93 10.29
CA GLN A 159 6.03 -20.36 10.42
C GLN A 159 4.68 -21.10 10.35
N ALA A 160 4.62 -22.15 9.53
CA ALA A 160 3.44 -23.02 9.47
C ALA A 160 3.31 -23.77 10.79
N ASP A 161 2.10 -23.79 11.38
CA ASP A 161 1.86 -24.58 12.58
C ASP A 161 2.16 -26.06 12.29
N PRO A 162 3.05 -26.71 13.07
CA PRO A 162 3.37 -28.13 12.89
C PRO A 162 2.14 -29.04 13.06
N SER A 163 1.07 -28.53 13.67
CA SER A 163 -0.24 -29.19 13.81
C SER A 163 -1.01 -29.36 12.50
N THR A 164 -0.44 -28.95 11.36
CA THR A 164 -0.98 -29.18 10.00
C THR A 164 -0.28 -30.32 9.27
N LEU A 165 0.44 -31.20 9.99
CA LEU A 165 0.77 -32.51 9.41
C LEU A 165 -0.54 -33.28 9.17
N PRO A 166 -0.85 -33.67 7.93
CA PRO A 166 -1.98 -34.56 7.70
C PRO A 166 -1.75 -35.85 8.51
N PRO A 167 -2.78 -36.43 9.13
CA PRO A 167 -2.63 -37.71 9.82
C PRO A 167 -2.05 -38.74 8.85
N PRO A 168 -1.29 -39.74 9.33
CA PRO A 168 -0.73 -40.77 8.45
C PRO A 168 -1.89 -41.40 7.70
N GLN A 169 -1.84 -41.32 6.36
CA GLN A 169 -2.88 -41.86 5.50
C GLN A 169 -2.94 -43.37 5.74
N SER A 170 -3.95 -43.82 6.46
CA SER A 170 -4.34 -45.22 6.48
C SER A 170 -4.91 -45.58 5.10
N PRO A 171 -4.39 -46.64 4.46
CA PRO A 171 -4.89 -47.06 3.16
C PRO A 171 -6.22 -47.79 3.35
N GLY A 172 -7.34 -47.13 3.07
CA GLY A 172 -8.61 -47.84 2.91
C GLY A 172 -9.84 -47.01 3.27
N ALA A 173 -10.37 -46.28 2.28
CA ALA A 173 -11.81 -46.11 2.06
C ALA A 173 -12.01 -45.27 0.79
N TRP A 174 -12.13 -45.95 -0.36
CA TRP A 174 -12.69 -45.36 -1.56
C TRP A 174 -14.18 -45.07 -1.32
N GLY A 175 -14.63 -43.88 -1.69
CA GLY A 175 -16.04 -43.60 -1.93
C GLY A 175 -16.69 -42.65 -0.92
N ALA A 176 -16.41 -41.35 -1.05
CA ALA A 176 -17.37 -40.32 -0.66
C ALA A 176 -17.28 -39.17 -1.67
N THR A 177 -18.35 -39.05 -2.45
CA THR A 177 -18.58 -38.10 -3.53
C THR A 177 -18.25 -36.67 -3.08
N ALA A 178 -17.22 -36.07 -3.68
CA ALA A 178 -16.92 -34.67 -3.50
C ALA A 178 -18.01 -33.82 -4.20
N LEU A 179 -18.76 -33.05 -3.40
CA LEU A 179 -19.55 -31.93 -3.90
C LEU A 179 -18.58 -30.81 -4.32
N PRO A 180 -18.68 -30.24 -5.53
CA PRO A 180 -17.75 -29.21 -5.96
C PRO A 180 -18.00 -27.91 -5.17
N ALA A 181 -16.92 -27.35 -4.62
CA ALA A 181 -16.92 -26.06 -3.97
C ALA A 181 -17.40 -24.95 -4.93
N PRO A 182 -18.16 -23.94 -4.45
CA PRO A 182 -18.63 -22.85 -5.30
C PRO A 182 -17.44 -22.02 -5.80
N GLN A 183 -17.29 -21.86 -7.12
CA GLN A 183 -16.26 -21.02 -7.73
C GLN A 183 -16.73 -19.56 -7.79
N PRO A 184 -16.22 -18.63 -6.94
CA PRO A 184 -16.63 -17.23 -6.95
C PRO A 184 -16.14 -16.37 -8.13
N PRO A 185 -15.08 -16.68 -8.92
CA PRO A 185 -14.64 -15.77 -9.98
C PRO A 185 -15.51 -15.82 -11.25
N LEU A 186 -16.20 -16.93 -11.50
CA LEU A 186 -17.05 -17.10 -12.71
C LEU A 186 -18.40 -16.40 -12.60
N LEU A 187 -19.04 -16.43 -11.42
CA LEU A 187 -20.31 -15.74 -11.19
C LEU A 187 -20.16 -14.22 -11.26
N LEU A 188 -19.04 -13.69 -10.78
CA LEU A 188 -18.74 -12.26 -10.82
C LEU A 188 -18.46 -11.78 -12.26
N LEU A 189 -17.78 -12.61 -13.05
CA LEU A 189 -17.55 -12.36 -14.48
C LEU A 189 -18.87 -12.42 -15.28
N LEU A 190 -19.74 -13.39 -14.97
CA LEU A 190 -21.05 -13.52 -15.63
C LEU A 190 -21.98 -12.35 -15.28
N LEU A 191 -21.98 -11.92 -14.02
CA LEU A 191 -22.76 -10.76 -13.56
C LEU A 191 -22.28 -9.48 -14.24
N LEU A 192 -20.97 -9.29 -14.37
CA LEU A 192 -20.40 -8.12 -15.05
C LEU A 192 -20.76 -8.12 -16.54
N LEU A 193 -20.75 -9.28 -17.20
CA LEU A 193 -21.12 -9.43 -18.61
C LEU A 193 -22.61 -9.12 -18.85
N LEU A 194 -23.48 -9.43 -17.88
CA LEU A 194 -24.91 -9.18 -17.98
C LEU A 194 -25.28 -7.70 -17.73
N LEU A 195 -24.55 -6.99 -16.87
CA LEU A 195 -24.84 -5.61 -16.50
C LEU A 195 -24.32 -4.57 -17.51
N LEU A 196 -23.24 -4.90 -18.24
CA LEU A 196 -22.62 -4.02 -19.23
C LEU A 196 -23.54 -3.58 -20.39
N PRO A 197 -24.37 -4.45 -21.00
CA PRO A 197 -25.27 -4.02 -22.08
C PRO A 197 -26.40 -3.10 -21.60
N VAL A 198 -26.89 -3.26 -20.37
CA VAL A 198 -27.97 -2.41 -19.83
C VAL A 198 -27.47 -1.00 -19.55
N ALA A 199 -26.25 -0.87 -19.02
CA ALA A 199 -25.62 0.42 -18.75
C ALA A 199 -25.27 1.20 -20.02
N LEU A 200 -25.09 0.54 -21.17
CA LEU A 200 -24.75 1.18 -22.44
C LEU A 200 -25.98 1.59 -23.28
N VAL A 201 -27.06 0.80 -23.23
CA VAL A 201 -28.26 1.02 -24.07
C VAL A 201 -29.13 2.17 -23.54
N LEU A 202 -29.27 2.30 -22.21
CA LEU A 202 -30.06 3.36 -21.58
C LEU A 202 -29.59 4.79 -21.91
N PRO A 203 -28.29 5.13 -21.81
CA PRO A 203 -27.82 6.47 -22.16
C PRO A 203 -27.85 6.74 -23.67
N ALA A 204 -27.64 5.72 -24.51
CA ALA A 204 -27.72 5.87 -25.96
C ALA A 204 -29.16 6.19 -26.42
N ALA A 205 -30.16 5.51 -25.85
CA ALA A 205 -31.57 5.80 -26.13
C ALA A 205 -31.99 7.20 -25.65
N ALA A 206 -31.58 7.58 -24.43
CA ALA A 206 -31.83 8.93 -23.91
C ALA A 206 -31.17 10.02 -24.77
N CYS A 207 -29.92 9.79 -25.20
CA CYS A 207 -29.19 10.72 -26.07
C CYS A 207 -29.85 10.84 -27.45
N CYS A 208 -30.32 9.72 -28.04
CA CYS A 208 -31.04 9.74 -29.31
C CYS A 208 -32.38 10.51 -29.22
N LEU A 209 -33.11 10.37 -28.11
CA LEU A 209 -34.37 11.08 -27.90
C LEU A 209 -34.15 12.58 -27.68
N CYS A 210 -33.14 12.96 -26.90
CA CYS A 210 -32.75 14.36 -26.72
C CYS A 210 -32.33 15.00 -28.05
N TRP A 211 -31.55 14.29 -28.87
CA TRP A 211 -31.08 14.81 -30.16
C TRP A 211 -32.22 14.94 -31.19
N ARG A 212 -33.20 14.03 -31.19
CA ARG A 212 -34.42 14.18 -31.99
C ARG A 212 -35.28 15.36 -31.54
N ARG A 213 -35.34 15.64 -30.24
CA ARG A 213 -36.07 16.81 -29.71
C ARG A 213 -35.43 18.13 -30.10
N THR A 214 -34.10 18.24 -30.07
CA THR A 214 -33.40 19.45 -30.54
C THR A 214 -33.55 19.65 -32.04
N ARG A 215 -33.53 18.59 -32.85
CA ARG A 215 -33.75 18.71 -34.30
C ARG A 215 -35.17 19.15 -34.70
N ARG A 216 -36.20 18.87 -33.88
CA ARG A 216 -37.57 19.35 -34.13
C ARG A 216 -37.80 20.81 -33.71
N ARG A 217 -36.85 21.46 -33.02
CA ARG A 217 -36.97 22.83 -32.51
C ARG A 217 -36.18 23.87 -33.31
N MET A 218 -35.60 23.52 -34.46
CA MET A 218 -34.98 24.51 -35.36
C MET A 218 -36.05 25.11 -36.29
N PRO A 219 -36.37 26.43 -36.22
CA PRO A 219 -37.15 27.10 -37.25
C PRO A 219 -36.32 27.25 -38.53
N CYS A 220 -37.00 27.26 -39.69
CA CYS A 220 -36.40 27.37 -41.01
C CYS A 220 -35.59 28.67 -41.23
N PRO A 221 -34.58 28.65 -42.13
CA PRO A 221 -33.64 29.76 -42.30
C PRO A 221 -34.24 30.89 -43.15
N GLY A 222 -34.30 32.09 -42.58
CA GLY A 222 -34.63 33.31 -43.30
C GLY A 222 -35.19 34.38 -42.38
N GLU A 223 -34.31 35.18 -41.76
CA GLU A 223 -34.60 36.58 -41.44
C GLU A 223 -33.26 37.30 -41.24
N GLN A 224 -33.06 38.39 -41.98
CA GLN A 224 -31.79 39.12 -42.11
C GLN A 224 -31.55 40.06 -40.91
N VAL A 225 -30.28 40.22 -40.54
CA VAL A 225 -29.79 41.29 -39.66
C VAL A 225 -29.75 42.62 -40.42
N PRO A 226 -29.87 43.77 -39.74
CA PRO A 226 -28.96 44.86 -40.05
C PRO A 226 -28.24 45.46 -38.82
N PRO A 227 -27.12 46.19 -39.03
CA PRO A 227 -26.01 46.27 -38.07
C PRO A 227 -25.80 47.67 -37.45
N THR A 228 -24.65 47.80 -36.77
CA THR A 228 -23.93 49.03 -36.33
C THR A 228 -24.49 49.74 -35.08
N SER A 229 -23.68 50.15 -34.10
CA SER A 229 -22.43 50.91 -34.20
C SER A 229 -21.55 50.79 -32.94
N SER A 230 -20.24 51.04 -33.10
CA SER A 230 -19.24 51.12 -32.03
C SER A 230 -19.29 52.46 -31.30
N HIS A 231 -18.86 52.50 -30.03
CA HIS A 231 -18.04 53.61 -29.54
C HIS A 231 -17.21 53.23 -28.29
N GLN A 232 -16.08 53.92 -28.18
CA GLN A 232 -14.84 53.69 -27.43
C GLN A 232 -14.91 53.71 -25.90
N ASP A 233 -13.89 53.03 -25.34
CA ASP A 233 -13.03 53.35 -24.17
C ASP A 233 -13.40 54.50 -23.23
N VAL A 234 -13.20 54.29 -21.92
CA VAL A 234 -12.29 55.09 -21.07
C VAL A 234 -12.10 54.40 -19.70
N LEU A 235 -10.83 54.38 -19.26
CA LEU A 235 -10.27 53.90 -17.99
C LEU A 235 -10.65 54.75 -16.75
N LEU A 236 -10.56 54.09 -15.56
CA LEU A 236 -10.08 54.55 -14.23
C LEU A 236 -10.85 55.71 -13.54
N VAL A 237 -11.21 55.64 -12.26
CA VAL A 237 -10.38 55.74 -11.03
C VAL A 237 -11.32 55.50 -9.81
N GLU A 238 -10.78 54.89 -8.75
CA GLU A 238 -11.32 54.69 -7.37
C GLU A 238 -11.79 55.99 -6.66
N PRO A 239 -12.36 55.99 -5.42
CA PRO A 239 -12.41 54.92 -4.39
C PRO A 239 -13.81 54.43 -3.99
#